data_AF-A0A7Y3W532-F1
#
_entry.id   AF-A0A7Y3W532-F1
#
_cell.length_a   1.000
_cell.length_b   1.000
_cell.length_c   1.000
_cell.angle_alpha   90.00
_cell.angle_beta   90.00
_cell.angle_gamma   90.00
#
_symmetry.space_group_name_H-M   'P 1'
#
loop_
_entity.id
_entity.type
_entity.pdbx_description
1 polymer ?
#
loop_
_entity_poly.entity_id
_entity_poly.type
_entity_poly.pdbx_seq_one_letter_code
_entity_poly.pdbx_strand_id
1 'polypeptide(L)'
;MPKRSILISALLLGACDGTSLFGECGHDIKPAVTSPDGAFSAAIDIVNCGATTGYATWILVDEAGAALTPDDRIAVFDGEAKSLNWTSSRRLIVDGGIFFSLDESHPQSDVISVGSE
;
A
#
# COMPACT_ATOMS: atom_id res chain seq x y z
N MET A 1 45.64 53.10 3.81
CA MET A 1 44.37 53.02 4.55
C MET A 1 43.38 52.14 3.76
N PRO A 2 43.27 50.83 4.03
CA PRO A 2 42.29 50.00 3.33
C PRO A 2 40.91 50.04 4.00
N LYS A 3 39.89 50.25 3.17
CA LYS A 3 38.47 50.38 3.48
C LYS A 3 37.90 49.07 4.03
N ARG A 4 37.20 49.13 5.16
CA ARG A 4 36.46 48.03 5.77
C ARG A 4 35.16 47.81 4.99
N SER A 5 35.08 46.75 4.20
CA SER A 5 33.82 46.29 3.60
C SER A 5 32.98 45.57 4.64
N ILE A 6 31.76 46.07 4.85
CA ILE A 6 30.74 45.49 5.73
C ILE A 6 30.13 44.30 4.99
N LEU A 7 30.35 43.08 5.50
CA LEU A 7 29.66 41.87 5.05
C LEU A 7 28.30 41.81 5.75
N ILE A 8 27.24 42.09 5.00
CA ILE A 8 25.85 41.87 5.41
C ILE A 8 25.58 40.36 5.26
N SER A 9 25.71 39.62 6.36
CA SER A 9 25.19 38.26 6.45
C SER A 9 23.67 38.32 6.46
N ALA A 10 23.07 38.09 5.29
CA ALA A 10 21.65 37.82 5.17
C ALA A 10 21.35 36.49 5.87
N LEU A 11 20.70 36.57 7.03
CA LEU A 11 20.02 35.46 7.67
C LEU A 11 18.95 34.96 6.69
N LEU A 12 19.23 33.85 5.98
CA LEU A 12 18.19 33.09 5.28
C LEU A 12 17.28 32.50 6.35
N LEU A 13 16.22 33.23 6.68
CA LEU A 13 15.09 32.71 7.43
C LEU A 13 14.56 31.50 6.66
N GLY A 14 14.55 30.36 7.36
CA GLY A 14 14.07 29.10 6.87
C GLY A 14 12.68 29.22 6.28
N ALA A 15 12.59 29.00 4.97
CA ALA A 15 11.42 28.39 4.40
C ALA A 15 11.40 26.94 4.90
N CYS A 16 10.71 26.72 6.02
CA CYS A 16 10.02 25.45 6.22
C CYS A 16 8.96 25.40 5.12
N ASP A 17 9.36 24.90 3.95
CA ASP A 17 8.43 24.37 2.96
C ASP A 17 7.53 23.37 3.70
N GLY A 18 6.22 23.54 3.52
CA GLY A 18 5.17 22.81 4.21
C GLY A 18 5.27 21.31 3.99
N THR A 19 6.12 20.64 4.76
CA THR A 19 5.99 19.22 5.01
C THR A 19 4.64 19.03 5.67
N SER A 20 3.71 18.43 4.93
CA SER A 20 2.47 17.95 5.52
C SER A 20 2.85 17.10 6.72
N LEU A 21 2.48 17.54 7.92
CA LEU A 21 2.73 16.82 9.17
C LEU A 21 2.09 15.42 9.19
N PHE A 22 1.31 15.12 8.15
CA PHE A 22 0.83 13.82 7.74
C PHE A 22 1.35 13.60 6.32
N GLY A 23 2.50 12.93 6.17
CA GLY A 23 3.03 12.57 4.85
C GLY A 23 1.99 11.72 4.09
N GLU A 24 2.00 11.79 2.76
CA GLU A 24 1.28 10.81 1.95
C GLU A 24 1.64 9.39 2.42
N CYS A 25 0.65 8.50 2.51
CA CYS A 25 0.93 7.11 2.88
C CYS A 25 1.95 6.54 1.90
N GLY A 26 2.97 5.86 2.42
CA GLY A 26 3.91 5.12 1.58
C GLY A 26 3.20 3.89 1.00
N HIS A 27 3.40 3.66 -0.29
CA HIS A 27 2.92 2.47 -1.00
C HIS A 27 4.11 1.62 -1.46
N ASP A 28 4.03 0.33 -1.25
CA ASP A 28 5.03 -0.65 -1.69
C ASP A 28 4.32 -1.81 -2.39
N ILE A 29 4.15 -1.66 -3.70
CA ILE A 29 3.51 -2.65 -4.56
C ILE A 29 4.51 -3.77 -4.86
N LYS A 30 4.18 -4.97 -4.39
CA LYS A 30 4.94 -6.19 -4.64
C LYS A 30 4.74 -6.67 -6.09
N PRO A 31 5.67 -7.50 -6.61
CA PRO A 31 5.52 -8.09 -7.93
C PRO A 31 4.17 -8.78 -8.11
N ALA A 32 3.54 -8.55 -9.26
CA ALA A 32 2.25 -9.14 -9.57
C ALA A 32 2.37 -10.64 -9.90
N VAL A 33 1.31 -11.38 -9.61
CA VAL A 33 1.11 -12.78 -10.01
C VAL A 33 -0.07 -12.89 -10.98
N THR A 34 0.15 -13.55 -12.11
CA THR A 34 -0.87 -13.71 -13.16
C THR A 34 -1.70 -14.97 -12.92
N SER A 35 -3.01 -14.89 -13.22
CA SER A 35 -3.93 -16.02 -13.13
C SER A 35 -3.53 -17.14 -14.10
N PRO A 36 -3.90 -18.41 -13.83
CA PRO A 36 -3.50 -19.54 -14.67
C PRO A 36 -3.95 -19.48 -16.13
N ASP A 37 -5.03 -18.77 -16.43
CA ASP A 37 -5.53 -18.54 -17.79
C ASP A 37 -4.96 -17.27 -18.45
N GLY A 38 -4.14 -16.50 -17.74
CA GLY A 38 -3.57 -15.27 -18.24
C GLY A 38 -4.57 -14.11 -18.35
N ALA A 39 -5.76 -14.22 -17.75
CA ALA A 39 -6.77 -13.16 -17.85
C ALA A 39 -6.54 -12.02 -16.85
N PHE A 40 -6.00 -12.31 -15.67
CA PHE A 40 -5.88 -11.35 -14.57
C PHE A 40 -4.46 -11.30 -14.01
N SER A 41 -4.09 -10.16 -13.44
CA SER A 41 -2.90 -10.00 -12.61
C SER A 41 -3.31 -9.48 -11.24
N ALA A 42 -2.69 -10.00 -10.18
CA ALA A 42 -2.92 -9.56 -8.81
C ALA A 42 -1.62 -9.12 -8.13
N ALA A 43 -1.66 -8.09 -7.30
CA ALA A 43 -0.52 -7.66 -6.49
C ALA A 43 -0.93 -7.31 -5.06
N ILE A 44 0.06 -7.33 -4.18
CA ILE A 44 -0.03 -6.82 -2.81
C ILE A 44 0.51 -5.38 -2.83
N ASP A 45 -0.28 -4.43 -2.35
CA ASP A 45 0.20 -3.08 -2.03
C ASP A 45 0.23 -2.92 -0.52
N ILE A 46 1.44 -2.75 0.03
CA ILE A 46 1.63 -2.49 1.46
C ILE A 46 1.57 -0.98 1.68
N VAL A 47 0.54 -0.55 2.41
CA VAL A 47 0.27 0.84 2.70
C VAL A 47 0.73 1.18 4.12
N ASN A 48 1.64 2.15 4.23
CA ASN A 48 2.20 2.62 5.48
C ASN A 48 1.97 4.12 5.64
N CYS A 49 1.01 4.49 6.49
CA CYS A 49 0.66 5.89 6.76
C CYS A 49 1.46 6.51 7.93
N GLY A 50 2.57 5.88 8.35
CA GLY A 50 3.48 6.42 9.35
C GLY A 50 3.29 5.87 10.77
N ALA A 51 4.01 6.49 11.71
CA ALA A 51 4.47 5.89 12.98
C ALA A 51 3.41 5.37 13.96
N THR A 52 2.12 5.58 13.72
CA THR A 52 1.05 5.18 14.66
C THR A 52 0.01 4.25 14.05
N THR A 53 -0.02 4.12 12.73
CA THR A 53 -0.91 3.18 12.02
C THR A 53 -0.13 1.91 11.70
N GLY A 54 -0.67 0.75 12.07
CA GLY A 54 -0.15 -0.52 11.57
C GLY A 54 -0.17 -0.57 10.04
N TYR A 55 0.54 -1.54 9.46
CA TYR A 55 0.48 -1.77 8.02
C TYR A 55 -0.94 -2.11 7.60
N ALA A 56 -1.40 -1.52 6.49
CA ALA A 56 -2.55 -2.00 5.77
C ALA A 56 -2.07 -2.72 4.51
N THR A 57 -2.70 -3.83 4.18
CA THR A 57 -2.48 -4.54 2.94
C THR A 57 -3.66 -4.35 2.02
N TRP A 58 -3.42 -3.86 0.81
CA TRP A 58 -4.41 -3.80 -0.26
C TRP A 58 -4.13 -4.90 -1.28
N ILE A 59 -5.18 -5.58 -1.72
CA ILE A 59 -5.09 -6.53 -2.83
C ILE A 59 -5.63 -5.85 -4.07
N LEU A 60 -4.74 -5.70 -5.06
CA LEU A 60 -5.04 -5.10 -6.36
C LEU A 60 -5.25 -6.22 -7.37
N VAL A 61 -6.29 -6.13 -8.19
CA VAL A 61 -6.53 -7.08 -9.29
C VAL A 61 -7.06 -6.34 -10.51
N ASP A 62 -6.45 -6.59 -11.67
CA ASP A 62 -6.90 -6.08 -12.97
C ASP A 62 -6.58 -7.08 -14.10
N GLU A 63 -6.90 -6.74 -15.35
CA GLU A 63 -6.53 -7.49 -16.54
C GLU A 63 -5.03 -7.71 -16.65
N ALA A 64 -4.62 -8.88 -17.13
CA ALA A 64 -3.21 -9.20 -17.27
C ALA A 64 -2.51 -8.25 -18.24
N GLY A 65 -1.41 -7.64 -17.79
CA GLY A 65 -0.64 -6.66 -18.55
C GLY A 65 -1.07 -5.21 -18.35
N ALA A 66 -2.19 -4.96 -17.66
CA ALA A 66 -2.52 -3.63 -17.16
C ALA A 66 -1.56 -3.21 -16.04
N ALA A 67 -1.40 -1.90 -15.87
CA ALA A 67 -0.65 -1.35 -14.75
C ALA A 67 -1.54 -1.34 -13.52
N LEU A 68 -1.16 -2.08 -12.47
CA LEU A 68 -1.91 -2.09 -11.22
C LEU A 68 -1.74 -0.77 -10.47
N THR A 69 -2.85 -0.18 -10.08
CA THR A 69 -2.95 1.09 -9.37
C THR A 69 -3.75 0.92 -8.07
N PRO A 70 -3.64 1.88 -7.14
CA PRO A 70 -4.50 1.96 -5.95
C PRO A 70 -6.01 1.84 -6.20
N ASP A 71 -6.50 2.22 -7.38
CA ASP A 71 -7.92 2.18 -7.73
C ASP A 71 -8.41 0.76 -8.07
N ASP A 72 -7.50 -0.16 -8.37
CA ASP A 72 -7.79 -1.58 -8.72
C ASP A 72 -7.97 -2.47 -7.48
N ARG A 73 -8.17 -1.84 -6.32
CA ARG A 73 -8.26 -2.51 -5.03
C ARG A 73 -9.58 -3.25 -4.86
N ILE A 74 -9.48 -4.55 -4.65
CA ILE A 74 -10.64 -5.42 -4.40
C ILE A 74 -10.80 -5.82 -2.92
N ALA A 75 -9.73 -5.73 -2.13
CA ALA A 75 -9.75 -6.06 -0.70
C ALA A 75 -8.73 -5.24 0.10
N VAL A 76 -9.03 -5.03 1.39
CA VAL A 76 -8.18 -4.34 2.38
C VAL A 76 -8.11 -5.18 3.63
N PHE A 77 -6.90 -5.38 4.16
CA PHE A 77 -6.65 -6.10 5.39
C PHE A 77 -5.77 -5.27 6.33
N ASP A 78 -5.99 -5.40 7.63
CA ASP A 78 -5.02 -4.95 8.62
C ASP A 78 -3.89 -5.97 8.70
N GLY A 79 -2.65 -5.50 8.77
CA GLY A 79 -1.45 -6.33 8.79
C GLY A 79 -0.78 -6.46 7.42
N GLU A 80 0.16 -7.38 7.33
CA GLU A 80 1.03 -7.58 6.16
C GLU A 80 0.72 -8.93 5.49
N ALA A 81 0.22 -8.89 4.25
CA ALA A 81 0.19 -10.08 3.40
C ALA A 81 1.60 -10.37 2.86
N LYS A 82 1.94 -11.65 2.78
CA LYS A 82 3.25 -12.14 2.37
C LYS A 82 3.25 -12.67 0.95
N SER A 83 2.19 -13.35 0.55
CA SER A 83 2.10 -13.99 -0.77
C SER A 83 0.69 -14.05 -1.31
N LEU A 84 0.64 -14.18 -2.62
CA LEU A 84 -0.57 -14.44 -3.40
C LEU A 84 -0.39 -15.73 -4.18
N ASN A 85 -1.42 -16.57 -4.18
CA ASN A 85 -1.41 -17.82 -4.93
C ASN A 85 -2.75 -18.05 -5.64
N TRP A 86 -2.73 -18.09 -6.97
CA TRP A 86 -3.91 -18.46 -7.75
C TRP A 86 -4.11 -19.97 -7.71
N THR A 87 -5.22 -20.44 -7.14
CA THR A 87 -5.60 -21.86 -7.21
C THR A 87 -6.49 -22.18 -8.41
N SER A 88 -7.04 -21.14 -9.06
CA SER A 88 -7.79 -21.24 -10.33
C SER A 88 -7.81 -19.87 -11.02
N SER A 89 -8.32 -19.80 -12.25
CA SER A 89 -8.59 -18.55 -12.98
C SER A 89 -9.33 -17.46 -12.20
N ARG A 90 -10.12 -17.84 -11.18
CA ARG A 90 -10.99 -16.93 -10.42
C ARG A 90 -10.86 -17.07 -8.91
N ARG A 91 -9.84 -17.79 -8.43
CA ARG A 91 -9.63 -18.00 -7.00
C ARG A 91 -8.19 -17.68 -6.66
N LEU A 92 -8.04 -16.61 -5.88
CA LEU A 92 -6.79 -16.12 -5.33
C LEU A 92 -6.77 -16.40 -3.84
N ILE A 93 -5.71 -17.02 -3.36
CA ILE A 93 -5.39 -17.17 -1.94
C ILE A 93 -4.43 -16.06 -1.56
N VAL A 94 -4.68 -15.45 -0.40
CA VAL A 94 -3.83 -14.42 0.21
C VAL A 94 -3.30 -15.00 1.51
N ASP A 95 -1.97 -15.13 1.63
CA ASP A 95 -1.33 -15.64 2.83
C ASP A 95 -0.58 -14.52 3.54
N GLY A 96 -0.65 -14.46 4.86
CA GLY A 96 0.11 -13.50 5.65
C GLY A 96 -0.41 -13.32 7.08
N GLY A 97 0.19 -12.37 7.79
CA GLY A 97 -0.26 -11.96 9.12
C GLY A 97 -1.42 -10.99 9.03
N ILE A 98 -2.50 -11.40 8.35
CA ILE A 98 -3.68 -10.57 8.13
C ILE A 98 -4.68 -10.74 9.27
N PHE A 99 -5.18 -9.63 9.78
CA PHE A 99 -6.21 -9.57 10.80
C PHE A 99 -7.51 -9.11 10.16
N PHE A 100 -8.58 -9.87 10.38
CA PHE A 100 -9.93 -9.46 10.01
C PHE A 100 -10.69 -9.14 11.29
N SER A 101 -11.20 -7.91 11.40
CA SER A 101 -12.22 -7.60 12.39
C SER A 101 -13.57 -7.96 11.78
N LEU A 102 -14.19 -9.05 12.25
CA LEU A 102 -15.58 -9.33 11.92
C LEU A 102 -16.44 -8.28 12.62
N ASP A 103 -16.76 -7.20 11.93
CA ASP A 103 -17.83 -6.31 12.36
C ASP A 103 -19.15 -7.08 12.18
N GLU A 104 -19.72 -7.54 13.31
CA GLU A 104 -20.92 -8.37 13.40
C GLU A 104 -22.17 -7.70 12.78
N SER A 105 -22.06 -6.43 12.38
CA SER A 105 -23.15 -5.64 11.82
C SER A 105 -23.36 -5.79 10.30
N HIS A 106 -22.46 -6.46 9.56
CA HIS A 106 -22.59 -6.65 8.11
C HIS A 106 -22.34 -8.11 7.70
N PRO A 107 -23.38 -8.93 7.45
CA PRO A 107 -23.19 -10.28 6.93
C PRO A 107 -22.71 -10.23 5.48
N GLN A 108 -21.40 -10.16 5.25
CA GLN A 108 -20.84 -10.32 3.92
C GLN A 108 -20.86 -11.80 3.53
N SER A 109 -21.83 -12.15 2.70
CA SER A 109 -21.80 -13.30 1.82
C SER A 109 -20.70 -13.10 0.78
N ASP A 110 -19.48 -13.52 1.10
CA ASP A 110 -18.55 -14.18 0.18
C ASP A 110 -17.29 -14.52 0.97
N VAL A 111 -17.12 -15.82 1.20
CA VAL A 111 -16.08 -16.37 2.06
C VAL A 111 -14.71 -16.16 1.41
N ILE A 112 -13.98 -15.15 1.87
CA ILE A 112 -12.52 -15.08 1.72
C ILE A 112 -11.95 -16.20 2.61
N SER A 113 -11.63 -17.34 2.00
CA SER A 113 -10.91 -18.42 2.70
C SER A 113 -9.45 -18.01 2.87
N VAL A 114 -9.11 -17.49 4.05
CA VAL A 114 -7.71 -17.35 4.48
C VAL A 114 -7.21 -18.74 4.86
N GLY A 115 -6.22 -19.25 4.12
CA GLY A 115 -5.51 -20.46 4.48
C GLY A 115 -4.37 -20.10 5.44
N SER A 116 -4.36 -20.69 6.63
CA SER A 116 -3.18 -20.74 7.49
C SER A 116 -2.72 -22.19 7.52
N GLU A 117 -1.55 -22.48 6.95
CA GLU A 117 -0.89 -23.79 7.11
C GLU A 117 -0.49 -24.06 8.56
#